data_AF-A0A847ETP7-F1
#
_entry.id   AF-A0A847ETP7-F1
#
_cell.length_a   1.000
_cell.length_b   1.000
_cell.length_c   1.000
_cell.angle_alpha   90.00
_cell.angle_beta   90.00
_cell.angle_gamma   90.00
#
_symmetry.space_group_name_H-M   'P 1'
#
loop_
_entity.id
_entity.type
_entity.pdbx_description
1 polymer ?
#
loop_
_entity_poly.entity_id
_entity_poly.type
_entity_poly.pdbx_seq_one_letter_code
_entity_poly.pdbx_strand_id
1 'polypeptide(L)'
;MGLEKIILSFFDFVGSLDFNMFGFILGLVLVVFWLFIIGWVWVDSGERTSKRGLRVGYVLLSVFLNIPGLIIYLIIRPSETIEEIYWADLERRYLKYETADLGDCPKCGSQLFPGYVHCTNCGYTIKARCPKCNILVNKDHKYCEFCGFQLRERAVGEEKYPDVKVMEKQITATKEHAVETVESKRTRYKTGHSFVVKLGNAILTPLLSLKKEIQLKKDDLLEKVNKKEEKEEVKQSITNQPVNVSKKEYPKQNQKKKKKKKKKR
;
A
#
# COMPACT_ATOMS: atom_id res chain seq x y z
N MET A 1 -62.49 -32.75 11.35
CA MET A 1 -63.26 -31.51 11.12
C MET A 1 -62.54 -30.20 11.51
N GLY A 2 -61.32 -30.23 12.10
CA GLY A 2 -60.59 -29.00 12.47
C GLY A 2 -59.67 -28.45 11.37
N LEU A 3 -59.00 -29.33 10.62
CA LEU A 3 -57.99 -28.92 9.62
C LEU A 3 -58.59 -28.18 8.42
N GLU A 4 -59.75 -28.61 7.93
CA GLU A 4 -60.46 -27.95 6.82
C GLU A 4 -60.81 -26.50 7.16
N LYS A 5 -61.30 -26.23 8.39
CA LYS A 5 -61.62 -24.86 8.84
C LYS A 5 -60.37 -24.01 9.00
N ILE A 6 -59.27 -24.58 9.48
CA ILE A 6 -57.98 -23.89 9.58
C ILE A 6 -57.46 -23.52 8.19
N ILE A 7 -57.51 -24.45 7.24
CA ILE A 7 -57.08 -24.23 5.85
C ILE A 7 -57.94 -23.16 5.17
N LEU A 8 -59.27 -23.24 5.31
CA LEU A 8 -60.18 -22.23 4.73
C LEU A 8 -59.96 -20.85 5.37
N SER A 9 -59.78 -20.78 6.70
CA SER A 9 -59.49 -19.51 7.38
C SER A 9 -58.15 -18.89 6.95
N PHE A 10 -57.16 -19.71 6.61
CA PHE A 10 -55.88 -19.26 6.08
C PHE A 10 -56.04 -18.69 4.66
N PHE A 11 -56.80 -19.36 3.78
CA PHE A 11 -57.05 -18.87 2.42
C PHE A 11 -57.93 -17.62 2.41
N ASP A 12 -58.93 -17.51 3.29
CA ASP A 12 -59.74 -16.29 3.44
C ASP A 12 -58.89 -15.12 3.97
N PHE A 13 -58.00 -15.39 4.93
CA PHE A 13 -57.05 -14.39 5.43
C PHE A 13 -56.10 -13.91 4.31
N VAL A 14 -55.47 -14.84 3.58
CA VAL A 14 -54.57 -14.52 2.46
C VAL A 14 -55.31 -13.80 1.33
N GLY A 15 -56.57 -14.17 1.05
CA GLY A 15 -57.42 -13.54 0.04
C GLY A 15 -57.90 -12.14 0.44
N SER A 16 -57.99 -11.86 1.74
CA SER A 16 -58.36 -10.54 2.28
C SER A 16 -57.19 -9.55 2.37
N LEU A 17 -55.96 -9.97 2.08
CA LEU A 17 -54.81 -9.08 2.09
C LEU A 17 -54.83 -8.16 0.87
N ASP A 18 -54.88 -6.85 1.14
CA ASP A 18 -54.61 -5.84 0.11
C ASP A 18 -53.16 -5.98 -0.38
N PHE A 19 -52.97 -6.63 -1.53
CA PHE A 19 -51.65 -6.85 -2.13
C PHE A 19 -50.82 -5.56 -2.28
N ASN A 20 -51.49 -4.41 -2.42
CA ASN A 20 -50.85 -3.11 -2.48
C ASN A 20 -50.24 -2.71 -1.13
N MET A 21 -51.01 -2.79 -0.04
CA MET A 21 -50.52 -2.51 1.32
C MET A 21 -49.42 -3.48 1.74
N PHE A 22 -49.58 -4.76 1.42
CA PHE A 22 -48.56 -5.77 1.67
C PHE A 22 -47.25 -5.45 0.91
N GLY A 23 -47.35 -5.08 -0.36
CA GLY A 23 -46.19 -4.68 -1.17
C GLY A 23 -45.45 -3.46 -0.62
N PHE A 24 -46.18 -2.44 -0.14
CA PHE A 24 -45.58 -1.26 0.49
C PHE A 24 -44.84 -1.62 1.79
N ILE A 25 -45.47 -2.40 2.67
CA ILE A 25 -44.86 -2.81 3.95
C ILE A 25 -43.60 -3.64 3.67
N LEU A 26 -43.69 -4.62 2.76
CA LEU A 26 -42.56 -5.46 2.38
C LEU A 26 -41.41 -4.63 1.79
N GLY A 27 -41.72 -3.68 0.90
CA GLY A 27 -40.75 -2.77 0.32
C GLY A 27 -40.04 -1.92 1.37
N LEU A 28 -40.79 -1.37 2.33
CA LEU A 28 -40.23 -0.58 3.43
C LEU A 28 -39.27 -1.43 4.30
N VAL A 29 -39.67 -2.65 4.64
CA VAL A 29 -38.82 -3.58 5.39
C VAL A 29 -37.53 -3.89 4.63
N LEU A 30 -37.62 -4.15 3.32
CA LEU A 30 -36.45 -4.41 2.49
C LEU A 30 -35.51 -3.19 2.41
N VAL A 31 -36.05 -1.98 2.34
CA VAL A 31 -35.24 -0.75 2.34
C VAL A 31 -34.53 -0.57 3.69
N VAL A 32 -35.22 -0.75 4.81
CA VAL A 32 -34.61 -0.66 6.15
C VAL A 32 -33.52 -1.72 6.32
N PHE A 33 -33.80 -2.95 5.90
CA PHE A 33 -32.82 -4.04 5.90
C PHE A 33 -31.59 -3.69 5.05
N TRP A 34 -31.80 -3.07 3.88
CA TRP A 34 -30.71 -2.64 3.02
C TRP A 34 -29.85 -1.54 3.65
N LEU A 35 -30.47 -0.58 4.34
CA LEU A 35 -29.74 0.44 5.11
C LEU A 35 -28.89 -0.18 6.22
N PHE A 36 -29.40 -1.22 6.89
CA PHE A 36 -28.62 -1.96 7.90
C PHE A 36 -27.38 -2.63 7.28
N ILE A 37 -27.53 -3.27 6.13
CA ILE A 37 -26.41 -3.85 5.36
C ILE A 37 -25.38 -2.77 5.00
N ILE A 38 -25.82 -1.61 4.50
CA ILE A 38 -24.91 -0.52 4.14
C ILE A 38 -24.15 0.00 5.36
N GLY A 39 -24.84 0.15 6.49
CA GLY A 39 -24.22 0.51 7.77
C GLY A 39 -23.19 -0.52 8.23
N TRP A 40 -23.50 -1.81 8.09
CA TRP A 40 -22.58 -2.91 8.36
C TRP A 40 -21.34 -2.84 7.46
N VAL A 41 -21.49 -2.67 6.15
CA VAL A 41 -20.37 -2.50 5.20
C VAL A 41 -19.48 -1.32 5.60
N TRP A 42 -20.06 -0.21 6.07
CA TRP A 42 -19.29 0.93 6.54
C TRP A 42 -18.46 0.57 7.78
N VAL A 43 -19.05 0.00 8.84
CA VAL A 43 -18.33 -0.41 10.06
C VAL A 43 -17.22 -1.41 9.71
N ASP A 44 -17.60 -2.44 8.97
CA ASP A 44 -16.73 -3.55 8.60
C ASP A 44 -15.50 -3.11 7.79
N SER A 45 -15.72 -2.27 6.77
CA SER A 45 -14.60 -1.73 5.98
C SER A 45 -13.67 -0.85 6.83
N GLY A 46 -14.16 -0.25 7.91
CA GLY A 46 -13.35 0.53 8.85
C GLY A 46 -12.36 -0.31 9.65
N GLU A 47 -12.73 -1.55 10.01
CA GLU A 47 -11.86 -2.49 10.73
C GLU A 47 -10.73 -3.04 9.83
N ARG A 48 -10.93 -2.99 8.51
CA ARG A 48 -10.01 -3.56 7.51
C ARG A 48 -9.15 -2.53 6.80
N THR A 49 -9.62 -1.29 6.68
CA THR A 49 -8.84 -0.23 6.02
C THR A 49 -8.96 1.12 6.70
N SER A 50 -7.81 1.79 6.89
CA SER A 50 -7.76 3.16 7.42
C SER A 50 -8.07 4.22 6.37
N LYS A 51 -8.02 3.86 5.08
CA LYS A 51 -8.19 4.82 3.97
C LYS A 51 -9.66 5.13 3.75
N ARG A 52 -10.09 6.35 4.09
CA ARG A 52 -11.47 6.82 3.92
C ARG A 52 -12.00 6.66 2.47
N GLY A 53 -11.16 6.90 1.47
CA GLY A 53 -11.57 6.79 0.06
C GLY A 53 -11.98 5.37 -0.35
N LEU A 54 -11.25 4.35 0.12
CA LEU A 54 -11.61 2.94 -0.14
C LEU A 54 -12.90 2.56 0.59
N ARG A 55 -13.06 3.05 1.84
CA ARG A 55 -14.26 2.84 2.64
C ARG A 55 -15.52 3.37 1.94
N VAL A 56 -15.47 4.61 1.45
CA VAL A 56 -16.56 5.22 0.68
C VAL A 56 -16.79 4.44 -0.62
N GLY A 57 -15.72 4.02 -1.31
CA GLY A 57 -15.81 3.20 -2.51
C GLY A 57 -16.59 1.90 -2.31
N TYR A 58 -16.36 1.17 -1.21
CA TYR A 58 -17.08 -0.07 -0.90
C TYR A 58 -18.56 0.15 -0.59
N VAL A 59 -18.89 1.19 0.18
CA VAL A 59 -20.28 1.57 0.45
C VAL A 59 -20.98 1.97 -0.85
N LEU A 60 -20.35 2.82 -1.65
CA LEU A 60 -20.91 3.31 -2.91
C LEU A 60 -21.16 2.16 -3.90
N LEU A 61 -20.21 1.22 -3.98
CA LEU A 61 -20.35 -0.01 -4.78
C LEU A 61 -21.56 -0.83 -4.32
N SER A 62 -21.73 -1.01 -3.00
CA SER A 62 -22.85 -1.78 -2.43
C SER A 62 -24.19 -1.07 -2.66
N VAL A 63 -24.23 0.26 -2.56
CA VAL A 63 -25.45 1.06 -2.82
C VAL A 63 -25.87 0.98 -4.28
N PHE A 64 -24.94 1.17 -5.24
CA PHE A 64 -25.30 1.21 -6.67
C PHE A 64 -25.60 -0.16 -7.26
N LEU A 65 -24.79 -1.17 -6.93
CA LEU A 65 -24.92 -2.51 -7.49
C LEU A 65 -25.82 -3.42 -6.63
N ASN A 66 -26.38 -2.92 -5.52
CA ASN A 66 -27.20 -3.67 -4.58
C ASN A 66 -26.57 -5.03 -4.19
N ILE A 67 -27.28 -6.14 -4.44
CA ILE A 67 -26.85 -7.51 -4.11
C ILE A 67 -25.54 -7.88 -4.81
N PRO A 68 -25.38 -7.73 -6.15
CA PRO A 68 -24.09 -7.89 -6.81
C PRO A 68 -22.96 -7.07 -6.18
N GLY A 69 -23.24 -5.84 -5.76
CA GLY A 69 -22.26 -4.95 -5.12
C GLY A 69 -21.74 -5.53 -3.79
N LEU A 70 -22.65 -6.08 -2.99
CA LEU A 70 -22.34 -6.77 -1.74
C LEU A 70 -21.49 -8.02 -1.98
N ILE A 71 -21.84 -8.84 -2.98
CA ILE A 71 -21.06 -10.03 -3.33
C ILE A 71 -19.63 -9.65 -3.74
N ILE A 72 -19.49 -8.64 -4.60
CA ILE A 72 -18.17 -8.14 -5.03
C ILE A 72 -17.41 -7.61 -3.81
N TYR A 73 -18.07 -6.88 -2.91
CA TYR A 73 -17.47 -6.42 -1.67
C TYR A 73 -16.93 -7.58 -0.84
N LEU A 74 -17.71 -8.64 -0.59
CA LEU A 74 -17.25 -9.80 0.18
C LEU A 74 -16.04 -10.51 -0.44
N ILE A 75 -15.90 -10.49 -1.78
CA ILE A 75 -14.78 -11.08 -2.50
C ILE A 75 -13.52 -10.20 -2.41
N ILE A 76 -13.67 -8.88 -2.57
CA ILE A 76 -12.52 -7.95 -2.59
C ILE A 76 -12.08 -7.52 -1.20
N ARG A 77 -12.95 -7.66 -0.20
CA ARG A 77 -12.72 -7.31 1.19
C ARG A 77 -11.50 -8.05 1.73
N PRO A 78 -10.53 -7.36 2.36
CA PRO A 78 -9.40 -8.00 3.03
C PRO A 78 -9.87 -9.04 4.05
N SER A 79 -9.21 -10.20 4.07
CA SER A 79 -9.54 -11.29 5.00
C SER A 79 -9.13 -10.97 6.43
N GLU A 80 -8.03 -10.23 6.61
CA GLU A 80 -7.49 -9.85 7.93
C GLU A 80 -7.91 -8.44 8.31
N THR A 81 -8.19 -8.24 9.60
CA THR A 81 -8.43 -6.92 10.19
C THR A 81 -7.12 -6.23 10.53
N ILE A 82 -7.14 -4.90 10.67
CA ILE A 82 -5.95 -4.13 11.06
C ILE A 82 -5.43 -4.57 12.42
N GLU A 83 -6.34 -4.91 13.33
CA GLU A 83 -6.02 -5.39 14.67
C GLU A 83 -5.34 -6.77 14.63
N GLU A 84 -5.85 -7.72 13.84
CA GLU A 84 -5.21 -9.03 13.65
C GLU A 84 -3.78 -8.90 13.10
N ILE A 85 -3.58 -8.05 12.09
CA ILE A 85 -2.25 -7.79 11.52
C ILE A 85 -1.31 -7.22 12.58
N TYR A 86 -1.82 -6.32 13.42
CA TYR A 86 -1.07 -5.72 14.51
C TYR A 86 -0.65 -6.75 15.57
N TRP A 87 -1.59 -7.57 16.05
CA TRP A 87 -1.30 -8.63 17.02
C TRP A 87 -0.32 -9.67 16.46
N ALA A 88 -0.49 -10.08 15.21
CA ALA A 88 0.42 -11.02 14.55
C ALA A 88 1.84 -10.43 14.37
N ASP A 89 1.97 -9.12 14.14
CA ASP A 89 3.28 -8.47 14.12
C ASP A 89 3.90 -8.37 15.52
N LEU A 90 3.09 -8.04 16.54
CA LEU A 90 3.54 -7.98 17.93
C LEU A 90 4.01 -9.34 18.43
N GLU A 91 3.26 -10.41 18.16
CA GLU A 91 3.61 -11.78 18.49
C GLU A 91 4.92 -12.20 17.81
N ARG A 92 5.09 -11.91 16.51
CA ARG A 92 6.36 -12.17 15.81
C ARG A 92 7.55 -11.43 16.42
N ARG A 93 7.36 -10.22 16.94
CA ARG A 93 8.41 -9.48 17.63
C ARG A 93 8.69 -10.07 19.02
N TYR A 94 7.64 -10.47 19.73
CA TYR A 94 7.76 -11.10 21.04
C TYR A 94 8.52 -12.44 20.96
N LEU A 95 8.14 -13.33 20.04
CA LEU A 95 8.84 -14.61 19.81
C LEU A 95 10.32 -14.40 19.47
N LYS A 96 10.65 -13.37 18.67
CA LYS A 96 12.04 -13.03 18.35
C LYS A 96 12.83 -12.55 19.57
N TYR A 97 12.17 -11.84 20.48
CA TYR A 97 12.81 -11.35 21.70
C TYR A 97 13.05 -12.50 22.68
N GLU A 98 12.04 -13.35 22.89
CA GLU A 98 12.14 -14.53 23.76
C GLU A 98 13.24 -15.47 23.29
N THR A 99 13.27 -15.79 21.98
CA THR A 99 14.34 -16.63 21.39
C THR A 99 15.73 -15.98 21.42
N ALA A 100 15.85 -14.66 21.45
CA ALA A 100 17.14 -13.98 21.55
C ALA A 100 17.78 -14.14 22.95
N ASP A 101 16.98 -14.38 23.99
CA ASP A 101 17.47 -14.50 25.37
C ASP A 101 17.95 -15.92 25.73
N LEU A 102 17.62 -16.93 24.90
CA LEU A 102 17.97 -18.34 25.16
C LEU A 102 19.48 -18.65 25.09
N GLY A 103 20.31 -17.70 24.63
CA GLY A 103 21.76 -17.88 24.57
C GLY A 103 22.21 -18.94 23.57
N ASP A 104 21.42 -19.20 22.53
CA ASP A 104 21.72 -20.23 21.53
C ASP A 104 22.94 -19.89 20.67
N CYS A 105 23.61 -20.92 20.14
CA CYS A 105 24.75 -20.73 19.27
C CYS A 105 24.33 -20.08 17.93
N PRO A 106 24.92 -18.93 17.52
CA PRO A 106 24.52 -18.22 16.30
C PRO A 106 24.83 -18.99 15.00
N LYS A 107 25.67 -20.02 15.07
CA LYS A 107 26.07 -20.83 13.91
C LYS A 107 25.18 -22.06 13.70
N CYS A 108 24.72 -22.70 14.77
CA CYS A 108 24.04 -24.01 14.70
C CYS A 108 22.74 -24.11 15.50
N GLY A 109 22.38 -23.09 16.29
CA GLY A 109 21.16 -23.06 17.08
C GLY A 109 21.13 -23.99 18.30
N SER A 110 22.26 -24.60 18.68
CA SER A 110 22.32 -25.42 19.91
C SER A 110 22.24 -24.52 21.14
N GLN A 111 21.45 -24.94 22.13
CA GLN A 111 21.36 -24.25 23.42
C GLN A 111 22.67 -24.33 24.21
N LEU A 112 23.10 -23.21 24.79
CA LEU A 112 24.37 -23.09 25.51
C LEU A 112 24.11 -22.65 26.94
N PHE A 113 24.83 -23.25 27.89
CA PHE A 113 24.77 -22.83 29.30
C PHE A 113 25.68 -21.60 29.56
N PRO A 114 25.39 -20.81 30.60
CA PRO A 114 26.23 -19.67 30.97
C PRO A 114 27.64 -20.15 31.37
N GLY A 115 28.66 -19.71 30.64
CA GLY A 115 30.08 -19.99 30.94
C GLY A 115 30.87 -20.62 29.80
N TYR A 116 30.17 -21.14 28.79
CA TYR A 116 30.81 -21.74 27.62
C TYR A 116 31.54 -20.68 26.78
N VAL A 117 32.81 -20.97 26.43
CA VAL A 117 33.63 -20.14 25.53
C VAL A 117 33.48 -20.60 24.07
N HIS A 118 33.31 -21.92 23.88
CA HIS A 118 33.13 -22.58 22.60
C HIS A 118 31.86 -23.42 22.59
N CYS A 119 31.19 -23.49 21.44
CA CYS A 119 30.04 -24.37 21.24
C CYS A 119 30.50 -25.82 21.19
N THR A 120 29.84 -26.69 21.97
CA THR A 120 30.13 -28.14 22.02
C THR A 120 29.73 -28.89 20.73
N ASN A 121 28.73 -28.38 20.00
CA ASN A 121 28.23 -29.03 18.80
C ASN A 121 29.02 -28.65 17.53
N CYS A 122 29.31 -27.36 17.34
CA CYS A 122 29.94 -26.87 16.09
C CYS A 122 31.33 -26.21 16.27
N GLY A 123 31.85 -26.13 17.50
CA GLY A 123 33.15 -25.53 17.80
C GLY A 123 33.24 -24.01 17.68
N TYR A 124 32.12 -23.32 17.41
CA TYR A 124 32.10 -21.86 17.24
C TYR A 124 32.54 -21.13 18.52
N THR A 125 33.38 -20.09 18.36
CA THR A 125 33.83 -19.21 19.46
C THR A 125 32.74 -18.22 19.83
N ILE A 126 32.10 -18.42 20.99
CA ILE A 126 30.97 -17.60 21.46
C ILE A 126 31.49 -16.42 22.29
N LYS A 127 32.45 -16.67 23.18
CA LYS A 127 33.04 -15.64 24.06
C LYS A 127 34.50 -15.39 23.71
N ALA A 128 34.92 -14.15 23.80
CA ALA A 128 36.30 -13.72 23.63
C ALA A 128 36.72 -12.84 24.81
N ARG A 129 38.03 -12.77 25.11
CA ARG A 129 38.54 -11.84 26.13
C ARG A 129 38.61 -10.43 25.55
N CYS A 130 38.09 -9.46 26.29
CA CYS A 130 38.22 -8.06 25.92
C CYS A 130 39.70 -7.62 26.00
N PRO A 131 40.26 -6.95 24.98
CA PRO A 131 41.67 -6.51 25.01
C PRO A 131 41.97 -5.43 26.06
N LYS A 132 40.95 -4.72 26.57
CA LYS A 132 41.12 -3.66 27.57
C LYS A 132 41.02 -4.15 29.01
N CYS A 133 40.00 -4.94 29.35
CA CYS A 133 39.76 -5.41 30.72
C CYS A 133 40.01 -6.91 30.93
N ASN A 134 40.33 -7.66 29.87
CA ASN A 134 40.62 -9.09 29.87
C ASN A 134 39.47 -10.02 30.37
N ILE A 135 38.25 -9.48 30.52
CA ILE A 135 37.05 -10.22 30.91
C ILE A 135 36.46 -10.95 29.68
N LEU A 136 35.89 -12.14 29.90
CA LEU A 136 35.16 -12.89 28.88
C LEU A 136 33.83 -12.21 28.55
N VAL A 137 33.66 -11.86 27.28
CA VAL A 137 32.48 -11.15 26.76
C VAL A 137 31.98 -11.84 25.50
N ASN A 138 30.69 -11.68 25.19
CA ASN A 138 30.11 -12.28 23.99
C ASN A 138 30.71 -11.63 22.75
N LYS A 139 31.14 -12.44 21.78
CA LYS A 139 31.79 -11.98 20.56
C LYS A 139 30.86 -11.17 19.65
N ASP A 140 29.56 -11.41 19.73
CA ASP A 140 28.54 -10.70 18.95
C ASP A 140 28.26 -9.29 19.49
N HIS A 141 28.66 -9.00 20.72
CA HIS A 141 28.45 -7.69 21.32
C HIS A 141 29.42 -6.67 20.72
N LYS A 142 28.87 -5.53 20.31
CA LYS A 142 29.65 -4.45 19.71
C LYS A 142 30.58 -3.75 20.71
N TYR A 143 30.16 -3.72 21.97
CA TYR A 143 30.88 -3.12 23.09
C TYR A 143 31.01 -4.13 24.22
N CYS A 144 32.11 -4.05 24.95
CA CYS A 144 32.29 -4.78 26.20
C CYS A 144 31.30 -4.25 27.24
N GLU A 145 30.51 -5.14 27.83
CA GLU A 145 29.46 -4.87 28.82
C GLU A 145 30.04 -4.34 30.14
N PHE A 146 31.33 -4.63 30.41
CA PHE A 146 32.01 -4.22 31.64
C PHE A 146 32.74 -2.89 31.51
N CYS A 147 33.56 -2.72 30.45
CA CYS A 147 34.45 -1.55 30.33
C CYS A 147 34.10 -0.59 29.18
N GLY A 148 33.04 -0.89 28.40
CA GLY A 148 32.58 -0.07 27.27
C GLY A 148 33.52 -0.06 26.05
N PHE A 149 34.60 -0.86 26.06
CA PHE A 149 35.51 -0.93 24.92
C PHE A 149 34.81 -1.50 23.69
N GLN A 150 34.98 -0.86 22.53
CA GLN A 150 34.40 -1.34 21.28
C GLN A 150 35.19 -2.55 20.77
N LEU A 151 34.61 -3.75 20.91
CA LEU A 151 35.26 -5.02 20.54
C LEU A 151 35.37 -5.20 19.03
N ARG A 152 34.41 -4.63 18.30
CA ARG A 152 34.34 -4.69 16.85
C ARG A 152 34.47 -3.28 16.30
N GLU A 153 35.67 -2.95 15.85
CA GLU A 153 35.86 -1.74 15.07
C GLU A 153 34.99 -1.89 13.82
N ARG A 154 34.11 -0.90 13.55
CA ARG A 154 33.46 -0.89 12.24
C ARG A 154 34.63 -0.76 11.27
N ALA A 155 34.82 -1.74 10.40
CA ALA A 155 35.51 -1.46 9.16
C ALA A 155 34.68 -0.38 8.50
N VAL A 156 35.07 0.89 8.69
CA VAL A 156 34.61 1.99 7.86
C VAL A 156 35.32 1.75 6.54
N GLY A 157 34.85 0.73 5.81
CA GLY A 157 35.05 0.73 4.38
C GLY A 157 34.41 2.03 3.92
N GLU A 158 35.19 2.91 3.29
CA GLU A 158 34.62 4.02 2.56
C GLU A 158 33.54 3.42 1.66
N GLU A 159 32.26 3.64 2.01
CA GLU A 159 31.14 3.25 1.16
C GLU A 159 31.25 4.10 -0.09
N LYS A 160 31.96 3.57 -1.08
CA LYS A 160 32.00 4.11 -2.42
C LYS A 160 30.62 3.86 -2.99
N TYR A 161 29.70 4.80 -2.74
CA TYR A 161 28.34 4.72 -3.25
C TYR A 161 28.45 4.50 -4.76
N PRO A 162 27.95 3.37 -5.28
CA PRO A 162 28.02 3.08 -6.71
C PRO A 162 27.35 4.22 -7.48
N ASP A 163 27.97 4.61 -8.61
CA ASP A 163 27.38 5.61 -9.49
C ASP A 163 25.95 5.22 -9.86
N VAL A 164 25.06 6.19 -10.05
CA VAL A 164 23.61 5.97 -10.28
C VAL A 164 23.37 4.97 -11.41
N LYS A 165 24.23 4.99 -12.44
CA LYS A 165 24.20 4.08 -13.59
C LYS A 165 24.50 2.62 -13.22
N VAL A 166 25.34 2.39 -12.22
CA VAL A 166 25.66 1.04 -11.73
C VAL A 166 24.51 0.50 -10.90
N MET A 167 23.87 1.35 -10.09
CA MET A 167 22.67 1.00 -9.31
C MET A 167 21.50 0.62 -10.23
N GLU A 168 21.23 1.40 -11.27
CA GLU A 168 20.15 1.10 -12.23
C GLU A 168 20.36 -0.26 -12.89
N LYS A 169 21.59 -0.55 -13.34
CA LYS A 169 21.95 -1.86 -13.93
C LYS A 169 21.79 -3.02 -12.95
N GLN A 170 22.10 -2.81 -11.67
CA GLN A 170 21.89 -3.83 -10.64
C GLN A 170 20.40 -4.05 -10.37
N ILE A 171 19.59 -3.00 -10.38
CA ILE A 171 18.14 -3.11 -10.19
C ILE A 171 17.51 -3.86 -11.37
N THR A 172 17.91 -3.58 -12.61
CA THR A 172 17.39 -4.30 -13.79
C THR A 172 17.85 -5.74 -13.79
N ALA A 173 19.12 -6.02 -13.54
CA ALA A 173 19.64 -7.39 -13.47
C ALA A 173 19.00 -8.20 -12.33
N THR A 174 18.76 -7.59 -11.17
CA THR A 174 18.07 -8.26 -10.04
C THR A 174 16.61 -8.53 -10.38
N LYS A 175 15.93 -7.60 -11.06
CA LYS A 175 14.55 -7.81 -11.53
C LYS A 175 14.48 -8.92 -12.59
N GLU A 176 15.37 -8.92 -13.57
CA GLU A 176 15.44 -9.96 -14.60
C GLU A 176 15.72 -11.33 -13.98
N HIS A 177 16.69 -11.43 -13.08
CA HIS A 177 16.99 -12.67 -12.37
C HIS A 177 15.83 -13.12 -11.46
N ALA A 178 15.12 -12.19 -10.82
CA ALA A 178 13.93 -12.52 -10.02
C ALA A 178 12.79 -13.02 -10.91
N VAL A 179 12.57 -12.42 -12.07
CA VAL A 179 11.59 -12.87 -13.07
C VAL A 179 11.98 -14.26 -13.59
N GLU A 180 13.23 -14.47 -13.99
CA GLU A 180 13.75 -15.74 -14.47
C GLU A 180 13.68 -16.84 -13.39
N THR A 181 13.99 -16.51 -12.13
CA THR A 181 13.88 -17.45 -11.01
C THR A 181 12.41 -17.84 -10.77
N VAL A 182 11.47 -16.90 -10.87
CA VAL A 182 10.04 -17.19 -10.75
C VAL A 182 9.53 -18.00 -11.94
N GLU A 183 10.03 -17.74 -13.15
CA GLU A 183 9.68 -18.47 -14.37
C GLU A 183 10.27 -19.88 -14.42
N SER A 184 11.48 -20.08 -13.88
CA SER A 184 12.19 -21.37 -13.87
C SER A 184 11.84 -22.22 -12.66
N LYS A 185 11.74 -21.63 -11.45
CA LYS A 185 11.35 -22.32 -10.22
C LYS A 185 9.84 -22.30 -9.98
N ARG A 186 9.02 -22.14 -11.03
CA ARG A 186 7.55 -22.10 -10.96
C ARG A 186 7.03 -23.06 -9.90
N THR A 187 6.72 -22.51 -8.72
CA THR A 187 6.07 -23.27 -7.66
C THR A 187 4.74 -23.74 -8.21
N ARG A 188 4.47 -25.05 -8.13
CA ARG A 188 3.28 -25.76 -8.61
C ARG A 188 1.91 -25.15 -8.25
N TYR A 189 1.85 -24.08 -7.45
CA TYR A 189 0.65 -23.58 -6.78
C TYR A 189 0.11 -22.22 -7.26
N LYS A 190 0.69 -21.57 -8.27
CA LYS A 190 0.05 -20.39 -8.89
C LYS A 190 0.00 -20.53 -10.40
N THR A 191 -0.99 -21.28 -10.85
CA THR A 191 -1.48 -21.19 -12.23
C THR A 191 -1.91 -19.75 -12.50
N GLY A 192 -1.18 -19.05 -13.38
CA GLY A 192 -1.52 -17.72 -13.91
C GLY A 192 -2.76 -17.72 -14.82
N HIS A 193 -3.68 -18.65 -14.61
CA HIS A 193 -4.95 -18.77 -15.32
C HIS A 193 -6.16 -18.54 -14.40
N SER A 194 -5.98 -17.93 -13.23
CA SER A 194 -7.12 -17.52 -12.41
C SER A 194 -8.02 -16.61 -13.23
N PHE A 195 -9.30 -16.99 -13.31
CA PHE A 195 -10.37 -16.29 -14.02
C PHE A 195 -10.38 -14.78 -13.73
N VAL A 196 -10.02 -14.40 -12.49
CA VAL A 196 -9.90 -13.02 -12.02
C VAL A 196 -8.83 -12.21 -12.79
N VAL A 197 -7.69 -12.81 -13.14
CA VAL A 197 -6.62 -12.13 -13.90
C VAL A 197 -7.03 -11.93 -15.35
N LYS A 198 -7.73 -12.89 -15.95
CA LYS A 198 -8.31 -12.76 -17.30
C LYS A 198 -9.39 -11.69 -17.35
N LEU A 199 -10.30 -11.67 -16.38
CA LEU A 199 -11.31 -10.61 -16.23
C LEU A 199 -10.66 -9.25 -16.02
N GLY A 200 -9.64 -9.16 -15.16
CA GLY A 200 -8.86 -7.94 -14.93
C GLY A 200 -8.28 -7.39 -16.23
N ASN A 201 -7.60 -8.23 -17.02
CA ASN A 201 -7.02 -7.81 -18.30
C ASN A 201 -8.09 -7.46 -19.36
N ALA A 202 -9.21 -8.18 -19.38
CA ALA A 202 -10.31 -7.93 -20.32
C ALA A 202 -11.07 -6.63 -20.00
N ILE A 203 -11.14 -6.22 -18.73
CA ILE A 203 -11.79 -4.96 -18.30
C ILE A 203 -10.82 -3.77 -18.40
N LEU A 204 -9.53 -3.98 -18.09
CA LEU A 204 -8.54 -2.90 -18.10
C LEU A 204 -8.19 -2.40 -19.51
N THR A 205 -8.17 -3.28 -20.51
CA THR A 205 -7.84 -2.93 -21.90
C THR A 205 -8.82 -1.92 -22.55
N PRO A 206 -10.15 -2.07 -22.45
CA PRO A 206 -11.08 -1.06 -22.94
C PRO A 206 -11.07 0.20 -22.08
N LEU A 207 -10.96 0.09 -20.75
CA LEU A 207 -10.97 1.25 -19.84
C LEU A 207 -9.74 2.16 -20.04
N LEU A 208 -8.56 1.59 -20.25
CA LEU A 208 -7.33 2.34 -20.53
C LEU A 208 -7.39 3.02 -21.91
N SER A 209 -7.96 2.35 -22.90
CA SER A 209 -8.18 2.92 -24.25
C SER A 209 -9.15 4.10 -24.18
N LEU A 210 -10.28 3.95 -23.46
CA LEU A 210 -11.27 5.00 -23.26
C LEU A 210 -10.68 6.19 -22.47
N LYS A 211 -9.89 5.92 -21.43
CA LYS A 211 -9.21 6.97 -20.67
C LYS A 211 -8.22 7.75 -21.54
N LYS A 212 -7.50 7.05 -22.43
CA LYS A 212 -6.56 7.67 -23.38
C LYS A 212 -7.29 8.55 -24.41
N GLU A 213 -8.44 8.08 -24.92
CA GLU A 213 -9.30 8.89 -25.80
C GLU A 213 -9.87 10.13 -25.11
N ILE A 214 -10.28 10.02 -23.84
CA ILE A 214 -10.77 11.16 -23.05
C ILE A 214 -9.64 12.17 -22.79
N GLN A 215 -8.42 11.71 -22.52
CA GLN A 215 -7.26 12.61 -22.36
C GLN A 215 -6.91 13.33 -23.66
N LEU A 216 -6.84 12.61 -24.79
CA LEU A 216 -6.66 13.21 -26.11
C LEU A 216 -7.73 14.25 -26.43
N LYS A 217 -9.00 13.96 -26.13
CA LYS A 217 -10.10 14.89 -26.37
C LYS A 217 -10.07 16.11 -25.44
N LYS A 218 -9.56 15.95 -24.22
CA LYS A 218 -9.38 17.04 -23.24
C LYS A 218 -8.23 17.96 -23.65
N ASP A 219 -7.12 17.39 -24.11
CA ASP A 219 -5.97 18.13 -24.60
C ASP A 219 -6.32 18.90 -25.88
N ASP A 220 -7.10 18.29 -26.78
CA ASP A 220 -7.59 18.89 -28.03
C ASP A 220 -8.67 19.98 -27.78
N LEU A 221 -9.42 19.89 -26.67
CA LEU A 221 -10.33 20.94 -26.20
C LEU A 221 -9.58 22.12 -25.56
N LEU A 222 -8.55 21.87 -24.76
CA LEU A 222 -7.66 22.89 -24.19
C LEU A 222 -6.92 23.67 -25.28
N GLU A 223 -6.48 23.00 -26.34
CA GLU A 223 -5.85 23.65 -27.49
C GLU A 223 -6.83 24.54 -28.28
N LYS A 224 -8.11 24.14 -28.37
CA LYS A 224 -9.17 24.93 -29.04
C LYS A 224 -9.62 26.15 -28.23
N VAL A 225 -9.54 26.09 -26.91
CA VAL A 225 -9.81 27.25 -26.03
C VAL A 225 -8.67 28.27 -26.15
N ASN A 226 -7.41 27.82 -26.09
CA ASN A 226 -6.25 28.71 -26.25
C ASN A 226 -6.21 29.38 -27.64
N LYS A 227 -6.62 28.67 -28.71
CA LYS A 227 -6.75 29.24 -30.07
C LYS A 227 -7.93 30.20 -30.26
N LYS A 228 -8.92 30.21 -29.35
CA LYS A 228 -10.03 31.19 -29.36
C LYS A 228 -9.64 32.48 -28.64
N GLU A 229 -8.87 32.39 -27.55
CA GLU A 229 -8.33 33.56 -26.85
C GLU A 229 -7.38 34.37 -27.75
N GLU A 230 -6.51 33.71 -28.54
CA GLU A 230 -5.66 34.39 -29.54
C GLU A 230 -6.45 35.08 -30.69
N LYS A 231 -7.70 34.67 -30.96
CA LYS A 231 -8.53 35.28 -32.02
C LYS A 231 -9.36 36.47 -31.55
N GLU A 232 -9.55 36.64 -30.24
CA GLU A 232 -10.23 37.81 -29.67
C GLU A 232 -9.27 38.99 -29.46
N GLU A 233 -7.99 38.75 -29.14
CA GLU A 233 -7.00 39.85 -28.97
C GLU A 233 -6.62 40.55 -30.28
N VAL A 234 -6.69 39.86 -31.44
CA VAL A 234 -6.26 40.41 -32.74
C VAL A 234 -7.28 41.40 -33.36
N LYS A 235 -8.50 41.50 -32.83
CA LYS A 235 -9.51 42.46 -33.35
C LYS A 235 -9.50 43.85 -32.69
N GLN A 236 -8.71 44.08 -31.63
CA GLN A 236 -8.68 45.37 -30.92
C GLN A 236 -7.48 46.28 -31.25
N SER A 237 -6.53 45.86 -32.08
CA SER A 237 -5.27 46.60 -32.30
C SER A 237 -5.17 47.41 -33.60
N ILE A 238 -6.28 47.70 -34.29
CA ILE A 238 -6.31 48.67 -35.39
C ILE A 238 -7.18 49.83 -34.94
N THR A 239 -6.58 50.85 -34.31
CA THR A 239 -6.91 52.29 -34.42
C THR A 239 -6.18 53.06 -33.30
N ASN A 240 -5.30 53.97 -33.72
CA ASN A 240 -4.67 55.08 -32.98
C ASN A 240 -3.30 54.86 -32.31
N GLN A 241 -2.28 55.41 -32.97
CA GLN A 241 -1.13 56.11 -32.35
C GLN A 241 -1.29 57.61 -32.65
N PRO A 242 -0.49 58.54 -32.07
CA PRO A 242 0.34 58.51 -30.85
C PRO A 242 0.10 59.76 -29.97
N VAL A 243 0.72 59.87 -28.78
CA VAL A 243 1.55 61.03 -28.31
C VAL A 243 2.40 60.61 -27.08
N ASN A 244 3.64 61.10 -27.08
CA ASN A 244 4.77 60.90 -26.17
C ASN A 244 4.57 61.32 -24.68
N VAL A 245 5.40 60.74 -23.78
CA VAL A 245 6.49 61.42 -23.00
C VAL A 245 6.81 60.68 -21.67
N SER A 246 7.99 60.01 -21.62
CA SER A 246 8.91 59.67 -20.47
C SER A 246 8.43 58.94 -19.19
N LYS A 247 9.21 58.12 -18.45
CA LYS A 247 10.67 58.07 -18.18
C LYS A 247 11.07 56.75 -17.47
N LYS A 248 12.32 56.30 -17.71
CA LYS A 248 13.29 55.56 -16.84
C LYS A 248 13.26 54.01 -16.71
N GLU A 249 14.11 53.40 -17.55
CA GLU A 249 15.33 52.61 -17.25
C GLU A 249 15.37 51.38 -16.28
N TYR A 250 15.82 50.27 -16.90
CA TYR A 250 16.32 48.94 -16.49
C TYR A 250 17.57 48.94 -15.54
N PRO A 251 18.26 47.80 -15.18
CA PRO A 251 18.14 46.39 -15.63
C PRO A 251 18.34 45.22 -14.59
N LYS A 252 17.96 44.03 -15.09
CA LYS A 252 18.47 42.63 -14.92
C LYS A 252 19.76 42.38 -14.11
N GLN A 253 19.86 41.22 -13.44
CA GLN A 253 20.99 40.28 -13.66
C GLN A 253 20.85 38.85 -13.08
N ASN A 254 21.21 37.91 -13.96
CA ASN A 254 21.59 36.50 -13.87
C ASN A 254 22.21 35.95 -12.56
N GLN A 255 21.84 34.70 -12.26
CA GLN A 255 22.48 33.83 -11.27
C GLN A 255 23.74 33.14 -11.83
N LYS A 256 24.87 33.28 -11.14
CA LYS A 256 26.11 32.50 -11.34
C LYS A 256 26.51 31.78 -10.04
N LYS A 257 26.81 30.48 -10.21
CA LYS A 257 27.86 29.65 -9.58
C LYS A 257 28.53 30.18 -8.30
N LYS A 258 28.58 29.35 -7.24
CA LYS A 258 29.64 29.40 -6.22
C LYS A 258 30.24 28.02 -5.95
N LYS A 259 31.56 27.92 -6.13
CA LYS A 259 32.43 26.86 -5.59
C LYS A 259 33.50 27.52 -4.69
N LYS A 260 33.66 26.95 -3.49
CA LYS A 260 34.89 26.75 -2.67
C LYS A 260 35.75 27.96 -2.25
N LYS A 261 36.06 28.08 -0.93
CA LYS A 261 37.30 27.60 -0.25
C LYS A 261 37.43 28.13 1.20
N LYS A 262 37.89 27.24 2.10
CA LYS A 262 38.86 27.38 3.24
C LYS A 262 39.06 28.77 3.89
N LYS A 263 39.08 28.84 5.25
CA LYS A 263 40.28 28.70 6.13
C LYS A 263 39.97 28.97 7.62
N LYS A 264 40.62 28.19 8.49
CA LYS A 264 41.22 28.48 9.82
C LYS A 264 40.48 29.45 10.79
N ARG A 265 40.13 28.93 11.96
CA ARG A 265 40.79 29.25 13.24
C ARG A 265 40.67 28.05 14.17
#